data_AF-A0A4Q3L6W0-F1
#
_entry.id   AF-A0A4Q3L6W0-F1
#
_cell.length_a   1.000
_cell.length_b   1.000
_cell.length_c   1.000
_cell.angle_alpha   90.00
_cell.angle_beta   90.00
_cell.angle_gamma   90.00
#
_symmetry.space_group_name_H-M   'P 1'
#
loop_
_entity.id
_entity.type
_entity.pdbx_description
1 polymer ?
#
loop_
_entity_poly.entity_id
_entity_poly.type
_entity_poly.pdbx_seq_one_letter_code
_entity_poly.pdbx_strand_id
1 'polypeptide(L)'
;MDQTVPHLNIMRDLGCATRGSYDAWLETPQGKLAYVLLLDQFPRNIFRGTPQAFAYDALALHVAKQAMATGDEQALLLFERLFVYLPVTHRECLADQTLGVERIATLACVAPADQVACFAEHLRMARLHQQAVARFGRLPSRKALLKRASSAEETVFLTDPDHLF
;
A
#
# COMPACT_ATOMS: atom_id res chain seq x y z
N MET A 1 -18.78 -5.64 -32.23
CA MET A 1 -19.20 -5.28 -30.86
C MET A 1 -19.40 -6.57 -30.10
N ASP A 2 -18.32 -7.10 -29.58
CA ASP A 2 -18.34 -8.14 -28.54
C ASP A 2 -16.96 -8.11 -27.92
N GLN A 3 -16.88 -7.64 -26.68
CA GLN A 3 -15.93 -8.08 -25.65
C GLN A 3 -16.56 -7.66 -24.33
N THR A 4 -17.33 -8.57 -23.75
CA THR A 4 -17.71 -8.54 -22.34
C THR A 4 -16.48 -8.18 -21.52
N VAL A 5 -16.43 -6.95 -20.98
CA VAL A 5 -15.59 -6.68 -19.82
C VAL A 5 -16.09 -7.67 -18.76
N PRO A 6 -15.28 -8.65 -18.31
CA PRO A 6 -15.74 -9.55 -17.27
C PRO A 6 -16.22 -8.68 -16.11
N HIS A 7 -17.47 -8.88 -15.66
CA HIS A 7 -17.97 -8.14 -14.52
C HIS A 7 -16.99 -8.33 -13.37
N LEU A 8 -16.27 -7.26 -13.02
CA LEU A 8 -15.30 -7.24 -11.95
C LEU A 8 -16.05 -7.59 -10.66
N ASN A 9 -15.85 -8.81 -10.17
CA ASN A 9 -16.46 -9.27 -8.94
C ASN A 9 -15.34 -9.37 -7.93
N ILE A 10 -15.01 -8.23 -7.32
CA ILE A 10 -13.87 -8.11 -6.41
C ILE A 10 -13.88 -9.17 -5.31
N MET A 11 -15.06 -9.54 -4.79
CA MET A 11 -15.17 -10.61 -3.79
C MET A 11 -14.69 -11.96 -4.35
N ARG A 12 -15.13 -12.31 -5.55
CA ARG A 12 -14.69 -13.51 -6.25
C ARG A 12 -13.20 -13.43 -6.56
N ASP A 13 -12.75 -12.30 -7.07
CA ASP A 13 -11.39 -12.10 -7.57
C ASP A 13 -10.36 -12.11 -6.44
N LEU A 14 -10.67 -11.55 -5.27
CA LEU A 14 -9.89 -11.71 -4.03
C LEU A 14 -9.74 -13.19 -3.65
N GLY A 15 -10.83 -13.96 -3.75
CA GLY A 15 -10.80 -15.40 -3.51
C GLY A 15 -9.96 -16.15 -4.55
N CYS A 16 -10.04 -15.78 -5.82
CA CYS A 16 -9.24 -16.37 -6.89
C CYS A 16 -7.74 -16.09 -6.71
N ALA A 17 -7.37 -14.83 -6.41
CA ALA A 17 -5.99 -14.45 -6.13
C ALA A 17 -5.42 -15.24 -4.94
N THR A 18 -6.12 -15.28 -3.81
CA THR A 18 -5.66 -16.03 -2.62
C THR A 18 -5.50 -17.55 -2.83
N ARG A 19 -6.17 -18.12 -3.83
CA ARG A 19 -6.04 -19.54 -4.22
C ARG A 19 -5.06 -19.79 -5.36
N GLY A 20 -4.32 -18.76 -5.79
CA GLY A 20 -3.35 -18.86 -6.89
C GLY A 20 -3.97 -18.95 -8.29
N SER A 21 -5.28 -18.72 -8.44
CA SER A 21 -5.94 -18.78 -9.76
C SER A 21 -5.47 -17.68 -10.73
N TYR A 22 -4.74 -16.68 -10.23
CA TYR A 22 -4.15 -15.60 -11.02
C TYR A 22 -2.61 -15.60 -10.98
N ASP A 23 -1.96 -16.71 -10.63
CA ASP A 23 -0.48 -16.75 -10.52
C ASP A 23 0.24 -16.43 -11.82
N ALA A 24 -0.38 -16.71 -12.97
CA ALA A 24 0.16 -16.29 -14.27
C ALA A 24 0.35 -14.77 -14.41
N TRP A 25 -0.34 -13.95 -13.60
CA TRP A 25 -0.12 -12.50 -13.57
C TRP A 25 1.23 -12.13 -12.96
N LEU A 26 1.78 -12.98 -12.09
CA LEU A 26 3.06 -12.73 -11.42
C LEU A 26 4.26 -12.81 -12.37
N GLU A 27 4.06 -13.24 -13.61
CA GLU A 27 5.10 -13.33 -14.64
C GLU A 27 5.41 -11.99 -15.32
N THR A 28 4.62 -10.93 -15.07
CA THR A 28 4.79 -9.63 -15.72
C THR A 28 4.71 -8.48 -14.72
N PRO A 29 5.39 -7.34 -15.00
CA PRO A 29 5.26 -6.14 -14.16
C PRO A 29 3.83 -5.67 -13.95
N GLN A 30 3.04 -5.60 -15.03
CA GLN A 30 1.64 -5.15 -14.99
C GLN A 30 0.75 -6.13 -14.24
N GLY A 31 1.01 -7.43 -14.36
CA GLY A 31 0.25 -8.43 -13.63
C GLY A 31 0.58 -8.44 -12.13
N LYS A 32 1.86 -8.26 -11.73
CA LYS A 32 2.24 -8.03 -10.33
C LYS A 32 1.55 -6.78 -9.76
N LEU A 33 1.54 -5.68 -10.52
CA LEU A 33 0.80 -4.47 -10.15
C LEU A 33 -0.70 -4.75 -9.97
N ALA A 34 -1.33 -5.45 -10.92
CA ALA A 34 -2.75 -5.80 -10.83
C ALA A 34 -3.05 -6.63 -9.57
N TYR A 35 -2.16 -7.55 -9.21
CA TYR A 35 -2.23 -8.33 -7.98
C TYR A 35 -2.14 -7.43 -6.73
N VAL A 36 -1.18 -6.49 -6.70
CA VAL A 36 -1.03 -5.52 -5.60
C VAL A 36 -2.28 -4.65 -5.48
N LEU A 37 -2.81 -4.11 -6.57
CA LEU A 37 -4.03 -3.30 -6.55
C LEU A 37 -5.22 -4.10 -6.00
N LEU A 38 -5.43 -5.33 -6.53
CA LEU A 38 -6.51 -6.21 -6.12
C LEU A 38 -6.47 -6.54 -4.64
N LEU A 39 -5.28 -6.73 -4.05
CA LEU A 39 -5.13 -7.15 -2.66
C LEU A 39 -4.92 -6.01 -1.66
N ASP A 40 -4.37 -4.88 -2.09
CA ASP A 40 -4.08 -3.76 -1.18
C ASP A 40 -5.13 -2.65 -1.33
N GLN A 41 -5.33 -2.14 -2.55
CA GLN A 41 -6.15 -0.95 -2.79
C GLN A 41 -7.65 -1.24 -2.79
N PHE A 42 -8.10 -2.31 -3.45
CA PHE A 42 -9.52 -2.65 -3.50
C PHE A 42 -10.11 -2.98 -2.11
N PRO A 43 -9.47 -3.81 -1.25
CA PRO A 43 -9.98 -4.11 0.09
C PRO A 43 -10.07 -2.88 0.99
N ARG A 44 -9.10 -1.96 0.90
CA ARG A 44 -9.11 -0.68 1.66
C ARG A 44 -10.32 0.20 1.33
N ASN A 45 -10.82 0.12 0.10
CA ASN A 45 -11.97 0.89 -0.34
C ASN A 45 -13.31 0.18 -0.07
N ILE A 46 -13.41 -1.11 -0.41
CA ILE A 46 -14.69 -1.85 -0.32
C ILE A 46 -15.03 -2.23 1.12
N PHE A 47 -14.02 -2.52 1.93
CA PHE A 47 -14.19 -2.91 3.34
C PHE A 47 -13.76 -1.80 4.29
N ARG A 48 -13.80 -0.54 3.83
CA ARG A 48 -13.35 0.63 4.59
C ARG A 48 -13.94 0.63 6.00
N GLY A 49 -13.07 0.83 6.99
CA GLY A 49 -13.46 0.86 8.41
C GLY A 49 -13.67 -0.53 9.04
N THR A 50 -13.41 -1.62 8.32
CA THR A 50 -13.51 -2.99 8.86
C THR A 50 -12.16 -3.71 8.83
N PRO A 51 -11.93 -4.74 9.69
CA PRO A 51 -10.71 -5.53 9.67
C PRO A 51 -10.42 -6.20 8.32
N GLN A 52 -11.45 -6.47 7.52
CA GLN A 52 -11.33 -7.12 6.21
C GLN A 52 -10.54 -6.28 5.20
N ALA A 53 -10.43 -4.95 5.40
CA ALA A 53 -9.58 -4.09 4.60
C ALA A 53 -8.08 -4.47 4.63
N PHE A 54 -7.65 -5.23 5.65
CA PHE A 54 -6.25 -5.62 5.86
C PHE A 54 -6.01 -7.12 5.70
N ALA A 55 -7.05 -7.88 5.36
CA ALA A 55 -7.01 -9.36 5.33
C ALA A 55 -5.97 -9.91 4.33
N TYR A 56 -5.61 -9.11 3.33
CA TYR A 56 -4.73 -9.52 2.23
C TYR A 56 -3.36 -8.82 2.25
N ASP A 57 -3.08 -8.01 3.28
CA ASP A 57 -1.84 -7.21 3.40
C ASP A 57 -0.57 -8.06 3.25
N ALA A 58 -0.57 -9.27 3.80
CA ALA A 58 0.59 -10.17 3.74
C ALA A 58 0.90 -10.63 2.31
N LEU A 59 -0.13 -10.99 1.54
CA LEU A 59 0.03 -11.44 0.16
C LEU A 59 0.35 -10.26 -0.77
N ALA A 60 -0.30 -9.11 -0.57
CA ALA A 60 0.05 -7.88 -1.28
C ALA A 60 1.52 -7.47 -1.06
N LEU A 61 2.00 -7.54 0.19
CA LEU A 61 3.39 -7.26 0.54
C LEU A 61 4.35 -8.23 -0.15
N HIS A 62 4.01 -9.52 -0.19
CA HIS A 62 4.84 -10.54 -0.83
C HIS A 62 5.06 -10.20 -2.31
N VAL A 63 3.98 -9.94 -3.05
CA VAL A 63 4.05 -9.61 -4.48
C VAL A 63 4.76 -8.28 -4.72
N ALA A 64 4.48 -7.26 -3.89
CA ALA A 64 5.17 -5.98 -3.96
C ALA A 64 6.69 -6.12 -3.79
N LYS A 65 7.13 -6.88 -2.78
CA LYS A 65 8.55 -7.15 -2.56
C LYS A 65 9.17 -7.97 -3.68
N GLN A 66 8.44 -8.92 -4.27
CA GLN A 66 8.91 -9.64 -5.45
C GLN A 66 9.13 -8.69 -6.64
N ALA A 67 8.19 -7.78 -6.91
CA ALA A 67 8.36 -6.77 -7.96
C ALA A 67 9.62 -5.93 -7.73
N MET A 68 9.78 -5.39 -6.50
CA MET A 68 10.96 -4.60 -6.12
C MET A 68 12.29 -5.36 -6.18
N ALA A 69 12.27 -6.67 -5.85
CA ALA A 69 13.47 -7.49 -5.85
C ALA A 69 13.94 -7.85 -7.27
N THR A 70 13.00 -8.02 -8.21
CA THR A 70 13.32 -8.31 -9.62
C THR A 70 13.52 -7.05 -10.46
N GLY A 71 13.18 -5.87 -9.93
CA GLY A 71 13.25 -4.59 -10.64
C GLY A 71 12.09 -4.38 -11.62
N ASP A 72 11.05 -5.21 -11.57
CA ASP A 72 9.90 -5.16 -12.48
C ASP A 72 9.18 -3.81 -12.39
N GLU A 73 9.18 -3.18 -11.21
CA GLU A 73 8.55 -1.89 -11.01
C GLU A 73 9.15 -0.82 -11.92
N GLN A 74 10.40 -0.97 -12.38
CA GLN A 74 11.04 -0.01 -13.27
C GLN A 74 10.39 0.02 -14.66
N ALA A 75 9.67 -1.03 -15.06
CA ALA A 75 8.89 -1.07 -16.31
C ALA A 75 7.52 -0.37 -16.18
N LEU A 76 7.13 0.05 -14.98
CA LEU A 76 5.85 0.69 -14.70
C LEU A 76 5.95 2.23 -14.74
N LEU A 77 4.81 2.89 -14.91
CA LEU A 77 4.67 4.34 -14.78
C LEU A 77 4.90 4.80 -13.32
N LEU A 78 5.19 6.08 -13.08
CA LEU A 78 5.50 6.58 -11.72
C LEU A 78 4.38 6.27 -10.71
N PHE A 79 3.12 6.51 -11.07
CA PHE A 79 1.99 6.22 -10.18
C PHE A 79 1.78 4.72 -9.96
N GLU A 80 2.07 3.90 -10.96
CA GLU A 80 2.01 2.45 -10.83
C GLU A 80 3.09 1.94 -9.86
N ARG A 81 4.31 2.48 -9.93
CA ARG A 81 5.37 2.21 -8.95
C ARG A 81 4.98 2.61 -7.54
N LEU A 82 4.31 3.75 -7.39
CA LEU A 82 3.81 4.19 -6.10
C LEU A 82 2.89 3.11 -5.48
N PHE A 83 1.95 2.56 -6.25
CA PHE A 83 1.07 1.48 -5.76
C PHE A 83 1.84 0.21 -5.37
N VAL A 84 2.94 -0.12 -6.07
CA VAL A 84 3.83 -1.22 -5.66
C VAL A 84 4.50 -0.93 -4.32
N TYR A 85 4.79 0.32 -3.99
CA TYR A 85 5.44 0.70 -2.72
C TYR A 85 4.47 0.84 -1.55
N LEU A 86 3.18 1.12 -1.77
CA LEU A 86 2.24 1.32 -0.66
C LEU A 86 2.18 0.13 0.33
N PRO A 87 2.18 -1.16 -0.11
CA PRO A 87 2.17 -2.30 0.81
C PRO A 87 3.30 -2.30 1.85
N VAL A 88 4.50 -1.81 1.54
CA VAL A 88 5.60 -1.75 2.55
C VAL A 88 5.34 -0.65 3.58
N THR A 89 4.72 0.47 3.18
CA THR A 89 4.33 1.56 4.10
C THR A 89 3.16 1.18 5.01
N HIS A 90 2.46 0.08 4.71
CA HIS A 90 1.35 -0.43 5.52
C HIS A 90 1.81 -1.36 6.65
N ARG A 91 3.11 -1.67 6.75
CA ARG A 91 3.66 -2.62 7.72
C ARG A 91 4.04 -1.95 9.04
N GLU A 92 3.72 -2.61 10.15
CA GLU A 92 4.25 -2.28 11.47
C GLU A 92 5.69 -2.85 11.61
N CYS A 93 6.57 -2.49 10.68
CA CYS A 93 7.96 -2.98 10.59
C CYS A 93 8.86 -1.82 10.14
N LEU A 94 9.83 -1.43 10.98
CA LEU A 94 10.68 -0.26 10.70
C LEU A 94 11.50 -0.40 9.41
N ALA A 95 12.00 -1.60 9.12
CA ALA A 95 12.75 -1.86 7.88
C ALA A 95 11.88 -1.64 6.62
N ASP A 96 10.62 -2.11 6.66
CA ASP A 96 9.68 -1.91 5.55
C ASP A 96 9.27 -0.44 5.40
N GLN A 97 9.10 0.28 6.52
CA GLN A 97 8.83 1.72 6.51
C GLN A 97 9.99 2.51 5.90
N THR A 98 11.22 2.21 6.28
CA THR A 98 12.42 2.84 5.70
C THR A 98 12.52 2.59 4.20
N LEU A 99 12.31 1.35 3.75
CA LEU A 99 12.27 1.02 2.33
C LEU A 99 11.17 1.81 1.59
N GLY A 100 9.98 1.90 2.17
CA GLY A 100 8.87 2.66 1.58
C GLY A 100 9.19 4.14 1.41
N VAL A 101 9.78 4.78 2.43
CA VAL A 101 10.21 6.18 2.36
C VAL A 101 11.28 6.38 1.28
N GLU A 102 12.29 5.50 1.21
CA GLU A 102 13.35 5.58 0.21
C GLU A 102 12.80 5.50 -1.22
N ARG A 103 11.92 4.53 -1.49
CA ARG A 103 11.33 4.31 -2.81
C ARG A 103 10.41 5.45 -3.24
N ILE A 104 9.56 5.94 -2.34
CA ILE A 104 8.65 7.06 -2.62
C ILE A 104 9.44 8.37 -2.76
N ALA A 105 10.53 8.56 -2.01
CA ALA A 105 11.41 9.72 -2.18
C ALA A 105 12.03 9.76 -3.58
N THR A 106 12.43 8.61 -4.10
CA THR A 106 12.95 8.50 -5.48
C THR A 106 11.90 8.93 -6.50
N LEU A 107 10.63 8.53 -6.32
CA LEU A 107 9.54 8.99 -7.21
C LEU A 107 9.33 10.50 -7.12
N ALA A 108 9.33 11.07 -5.91
CA ALA A 108 9.18 12.50 -5.70
C ALA A 108 10.31 13.32 -6.34
N CYS A 109 11.54 12.81 -6.35
CA CYS A 109 12.68 13.47 -7.00
C CYS A 109 12.55 13.55 -8.53
N VAL A 110 11.85 12.59 -9.15
CA VAL A 110 11.72 12.50 -10.63
C VAL A 110 10.30 12.84 -11.11
N ALA A 111 9.43 13.31 -10.21
CA ALA A 111 8.05 13.65 -10.54
C ALA A 111 8.00 14.82 -11.55
N PRO A 112 7.16 14.74 -12.59
CA PRO A 112 6.95 15.86 -13.50
C PRO A 112 6.27 17.02 -12.76
N ALA A 113 6.43 18.24 -13.28
CA ALA A 113 6.04 19.47 -12.59
C ALA A 113 4.56 19.50 -12.15
N ASP A 114 3.67 18.89 -12.93
CA ASP A 114 2.23 18.76 -12.65
C ASP A 114 1.88 17.73 -11.56
N GLN A 115 2.85 16.88 -11.15
CA GLN A 115 2.67 15.80 -10.18
C GLN A 115 3.55 15.95 -8.93
N VAL A 116 4.46 16.92 -8.88
CA VAL A 116 5.36 17.16 -7.73
C VAL A 116 4.59 17.24 -6.41
N ALA A 117 3.49 18.01 -6.38
CA ALA A 117 2.69 18.16 -5.16
C ALA A 117 2.08 16.83 -4.70
N CYS A 118 1.65 15.97 -5.64
CA CYS A 118 1.07 14.67 -5.33
C CYS A 118 2.12 13.71 -4.74
N PHE A 119 3.29 13.59 -5.37
CA PHE A 119 4.36 12.74 -4.84
C PHE A 119 4.97 13.27 -3.54
N ALA A 120 5.02 14.59 -3.36
CA ALA A 120 5.43 15.20 -2.10
C ALA A 120 4.49 14.81 -0.95
N GLU A 121 3.18 14.79 -1.21
CA GLU A 121 2.19 14.37 -0.20
C GLU A 121 2.31 12.87 0.12
N HIS A 122 2.50 12.01 -0.88
CA HIS A 122 2.75 10.59 -0.63
C HIS A 122 4.05 10.35 0.17
N LEU A 123 5.10 11.14 -0.09
CA LEU A 123 6.33 11.08 0.69
C LEU A 123 6.13 11.57 2.12
N ARG A 124 5.33 12.63 2.32
CA ARG A 124 4.95 13.11 3.66
C ARG A 124 4.24 12.02 4.44
N MET A 125 3.25 11.36 3.83
CA MET A 125 2.52 10.23 4.43
C MET A 125 3.44 9.07 4.79
N ALA A 126 4.34 8.67 3.89
CA ALA A 126 5.28 7.59 4.16
C ALA A 126 6.20 7.90 5.36
N ARG A 127 6.67 9.15 5.47
CA ARG A 127 7.48 9.61 6.61
C ARG A 127 6.70 9.58 7.93
N LEU A 128 5.43 9.96 7.91
CA LEU A 128 4.57 9.89 9.09
C LEU A 128 4.33 8.45 9.55
N HIS A 129 4.09 7.52 8.62
CA HIS A 129 4.02 6.09 8.94
C HIS A 129 5.34 5.58 9.54
N GLN A 130 6.48 5.96 8.97
CA GLN A 130 7.79 5.59 9.50
C GLN A 130 8.02 6.15 10.91
N GLN A 131 7.70 7.42 11.15
CA GLN A 131 7.82 8.05 12.47
C GLN A 131 6.93 7.36 13.51
N ALA A 132 5.69 7.03 13.14
CA ALA A 132 4.77 6.32 14.02
C ALA A 132 5.31 4.93 14.40
N VAL A 133 5.81 4.16 13.43
CA VAL A 133 6.40 2.84 13.69
C VAL A 133 7.71 2.93 14.46
N ALA A 134 8.56 3.92 14.18
CA ALA A 134 9.80 4.14 14.93
C ALA A 134 9.53 4.49 16.40
N ARG A 135 8.49 5.30 16.67
CA ARG A 135 8.14 5.75 18.02
C ARG A 135 7.32 4.73 18.81
N PHE A 136 6.35 4.08 18.18
CA PHE A 136 5.36 3.24 18.87
C PHE A 136 5.48 1.75 18.54
N GLY A 137 6.35 1.37 17.59
CA GLY A 137 6.45 -0.01 17.08
C GLY A 137 5.24 -0.46 16.26
N ARG A 138 4.28 0.44 15.98
CA ARG A 138 3.00 0.13 15.34
C ARG A 138 2.41 1.37 14.66
N LEU A 139 1.31 1.20 13.92
CA LEU A 139 0.54 2.29 13.31
C LEU A 139 -0.67 2.62 14.20
N PRO A 140 -0.68 3.75 14.93
CA PRO A 140 -1.77 4.10 15.84
C PRO A 140 -3.13 4.28 15.15
N SER A 141 -3.13 4.65 13.87
CA SER A 141 -4.34 4.76 13.04
C SER A 141 -5.12 3.43 12.92
N ARG A 142 -4.46 2.28 13.11
CA ARG A 142 -5.10 0.95 13.06
C ARG A 142 -5.77 0.52 14.37
N LYS A 143 -5.83 1.38 15.40
CA LYS A 143 -6.33 1.02 16.74
C LYS A 143 -7.76 0.49 16.77
N ALA A 144 -8.69 1.19 16.11
CA ALA A 144 -10.11 0.87 16.13
C ALA A 144 -10.36 -0.50 15.46
N LEU A 145 -9.62 -0.75 14.39
CA LEU A 145 -9.66 -1.96 13.60
C LEU A 145 -9.11 -3.18 14.36
N LEU A 146 -8.04 -2.98 15.13
CA LEU A 146 -7.39 -4.04 15.90
C LEU A 146 -7.87 -4.11 17.37
N LYS A 147 -8.92 -3.35 17.73
CA LYS A 147 -9.46 -3.25 19.10
C LYS A 147 -8.38 -2.95 20.15
N ARG A 148 -7.38 -2.15 19.79
CA ARG A 148 -6.26 -1.76 20.66
C ARG A 148 -6.58 -0.44 21.36
N ALA A 149 -6.23 -0.33 22.64
CA ALA A 149 -6.25 0.96 23.33
C ALA A 149 -5.13 1.88 22.80
N SER A 150 -5.43 3.17 22.67
CA SER A 150 -4.41 4.21 22.43
C SER A 150 -3.75 4.61 23.74
N SER A 151 -2.45 4.83 23.71
CA SER A 151 -1.77 5.61 24.75
C SER A 151 -2.11 7.10 24.62
N ALA A 152 -1.81 7.88 25.66
CA ALA A 152 -1.93 9.33 25.61
C ALA A 152 -1.03 9.92 24.51
N GLU A 153 0.19 9.40 24.37
CA GLU A 153 1.14 9.85 23.34
C GLU A 153 0.64 9.54 21.91
N GLU A 154 0.07 8.37 21.68
CA GLU A 154 -0.53 8.03 20.40
C GLU A 154 -1.74 8.91 20.07
N THR A 155 -2.49 9.33 21.09
CA THR A 155 -3.64 10.22 20.90
C THR A 155 -3.16 11.60 20.49
N VAL A 156 -2.18 12.17 21.20
CA VAL A 156 -1.54 13.44 20.83
C VAL A 156 -0.98 13.36 19.41
N PHE A 157 -0.27 12.28 19.08
CA PHE A 157 0.29 12.08 17.75
C PHE A 157 -0.79 12.10 16.66
N LEU A 158 -1.95 11.47 16.89
CA LEU A 158 -3.04 11.40 15.91
C LEU A 158 -3.87 12.69 15.78
N THR A 159 -3.83 13.57 16.77
CA THR A 159 -4.59 14.84 16.77
C THR A 159 -3.77 16.03 16.30
N ASP A 160 -2.46 15.85 16.13
CA ASP A 160 -1.56 16.88 15.60
C ASP A 160 -1.89 17.16 14.12
N PRO A 161 -2.19 18.42 13.74
CA PRO A 161 -2.47 18.81 12.36
C PRO A 161 -1.39 18.35 11.37
N ASP A 162 -0.12 18.30 11.79
CA ASP A 162 0.99 17.88 10.94
C ASP A 162 1.01 16.36 10.70
N HIS A 163 0.26 15.60 11.49
CA HIS A 163 0.17 14.14 11.45
C HIS A 163 -1.22 13.61 11.04
N LEU A 164 -2.13 14.50 10.61
CA LEU A 164 -3.43 14.09 10.11
C LEU A 164 -3.28 13.33 8.79
N PHE A 165 -3.98 12.20 8.73
CA PHE A 165 -4.12 11.30 7.58
C PHE A 165 -5.38 11.59 6.77
#